data_AF-A0A3N5YFK5-F1
#
_entry.id   AF-A0A3N5YFK5-F1
#
_cell.length_a   1.000
_cell.length_b   1.000
_cell.length_c   1.000
_cell.angle_alpha   90.00
_cell.angle_beta   90.00
_cell.angle_gamma   90.00
#
_symmetry.space_group_name_H-M   'P 1'
#
loop_
_entity.id
_entity.type
_entity.pdbx_description
1 polymer ?
#
loop_
_entity_poly.entity_id
_entity_poly.type
_entity_poly.pdbx_seq_one_letter_code
_entity_poly.pdbx_strand_id
1 'polypeptide(L)'
;GDPPPSAHRPPPTVVTYNGKSFDLPLIETRYLMHRPASPFGGLPHLDVLFPARRLWRRRLAREGSNRRALLAGGFVSADDRASCALTVLEEDILGLMREDDVPGWEIPARYFAYTRTGDARGLGAVLEHNRLDLMSLGALTAVVVEMVSGLLPARDRYESLALGRLFEFLGRLEHAEQCYTCAAEPDGLFEAALDGAARAEALHWLALHHRRRRRFAQAADTWQQLLEIKGLASELRRECLEALAIHAEHRARDLAAAQRFALGALDASRGGRHAPEVEHRLGRLQRKIAGGAPPGGVVPSPVQPFFPVEP
;
A
#
# COMPACT_ATOMS: atom_id res chain seq x y z
N GLY A 1 38.45 18.08 -24.80
CA GLY A 1 37.24 18.19 -23.96
C GLY A 1 37.09 16.86 -23.30
N ASP A 2 37.21 16.82 -21.98
CA ASP A 2 37.00 15.59 -21.22
C ASP A 2 35.55 15.12 -21.40
N PRO A 3 35.31 13.80 -21.48
CA PRO A 3 33.96 13.26 -21.50
C PRO A 3 33.22 13.67 -20.22
N PRO A 4 31.88 13.87 -20.29
CA PRO A 4 31.09 14.21 -19.11
C PRO A 4 31.27 13.14 -18.03
N PRO A 5 31.18 13.50 -16.73
CA PRO A 5 31.30 12.54 -15.64
C PRO A 5 30.31 11.41 -15.88
N SER A 6 30.84 10.19 -16.01
CA SER A 6 30.05 8.99 -16.25
C SER A 6 28.90 8.96 -15.24
N ALA A 7 27.66 8.97 -15.73
CA ALA A 7 26.50 8.68 -14.90
C ALA A 7 26.82 7.40 -14.12
N HIS A 8 26.92 7.50 -12.79
CA HIS A 8 27.27 6.38 -11.94
C HIS A 8 26.33 5.21 -12.28
N ARG A 9 26.86 4.19 -12.96
CA ARG A 9 26.08 2.98 -13.22
C ARG A 9 25.75 2.41 -11.84
N PRO A 10 24.47 2.15 -11.52
CA PRO A 10 24.11 1.57 -10.25
C PRO A 10 24.87 0.24 -10.07
N PRO A 11 25.22 -0.13 -8.83
CA PRO A 11 25.89 -1.39 -8.58
C PRO A 11 25.04 -2.55 -9.11
N PRO A 12 25.67 -3.64 -9.56
CA PRO A 12 24.94 -4.84 -9.95
C PRO A 12 24.00 -5.26 -8.81
N THR A 13 22.74 -5.51 -9.14
CA THR A 13 21.67 -5.84 -8.20
C THR A 13 21.11 -7.20 -8.58
N VAL A 14 20.92 -8.07 -7.59
CA VAL A 14 20.22 -9.35 -7.78
C VAL A 14 18.73 -9.06 -7.74
N VAL A 15 18.00 -9.54 -8.75
CA VAL A 15 16.54 -9.40 -8.82
C VAL A 15 15.95 -10.81 -8.82
N THR A 16 14.95 -11.05 -7.96
CA THR A 16 14.27 -12.36 -7.87
C THR A 16 12.77 -12.18 -7.69
N TYR A 17 12.01 -13.27 -7.84
CA TYR A 17 10.61 -13.36 -7.43
C TYR A 17 10.48 -14.37 -6.30
N ASN A 18 10.17 -13.94 -5.07
CA ASN A 18 10.16 -14.80 -3.87
C ASN A 18 11.51 -15.44 -3.50
N GLY A 19 12.59 -15.06 -4.19
CA GLY A 19 13.91 -15.65 -4.00
C GLY A 19 14.51 -15.42 -2.61
N LYS A 20 14.05 -14.42 -1.84
CA LYS A 20 14.50 -14.21 -0.45
C LYS A 20 14.15 -15.40 0.44
N SER A 21 13.01 -16.03 0.19
CA SER A 21 12.50 -17.16 0.98
C SER A 21 12.74 -18.52 0.32
N PHE A 22 13.22 -18.55 -0.93
CA PHE A 22 13.35 -19.78 -1.71
C PHE A 22 14.71 -19.90 -2.41
N ASP A 23 14.90 -19.22 -3.54
CA ASP A 23 16.04 -19.44 -4.44
C ASP A 23 17.39 -19.12 -3.81
N LEU A 24 17.53 -17.94 -3.18
CA LEU A 24 18.82 -17.48 -2.65
C LEU A 24 19.32 -18.37 -1.51
N PRO A 25 18.53 -18.74 -0.49
CA PRO A 25 18.96 -19.70 0.53
C PRO A 25 19.44 -21.03 -0.04
N LEU A 26 18.74 -21.55 -1.07
CA LEU A 26 19.14 -22.81 -1.72
C LEU A 26 20.46 -22.66 -2.48
N ILE A 27 20.62 -21.58 -3.23
CA ILE A 27 21.86 -21.34 -3.99
C ILE A 27 23.02 -21.08 -3.04
N GLU A 28 22.87 -20.23 -2.03
CA GLU A 28 23.90 -19.96 -1.02
C GLU A 28 24.36 -21.24 -0.30
N THR A 29 23.40 -22.10 0.07
CA THR A 29 23.71 -23.41 0.67
C THR A 29 24.56 -24.27 -0.27
N ARG A 30 24.27 -24.29 -1.58
CA ARG A 30 25.06 -25.03 -2.56
C ARG A 30 26.48 -24.47 -2.71
N TYR A 31 26.63 -23.14 -2.78
CA TYR A 31 27.95 -22.52 -2.81
C TYR A 31 28.75 -22.84 -1.53
N LEU A 32 28.11 -22.78 -0.37
CA LEU A 32 28.75 -23.14 0.90
C LEU A 32 29.22 -24.61 0.91
N MET A 33 28.35 -25.54 0.49
CA MET A 33 28.66 -26.98 0.46
C MET A 33 29.82 -27.32 -0.49
N HIS A 34 29.90 -26.65 -1.64
CA HIS A 34 30.96 -26.89 -2.62
C HIS A 34 32.23 -26.07 -2.36
N ARG A 35 32.19 -25.15 -1.38
CA ARG A 35 33.26 -24.21 -0.99
C ARG A 35 33.66 -23.07 -1.96
N PRO A 36 32.98 -22.75 -3.08
CA PRO A 36 33.18 -21.46 -3.73
C PRO A 36 32.52 -20.32 -2.95
N ALA A 37 33.04 -19.10 -3.11
CA ALA A 37 32.36 -17.88 -2.63
C ALA A 37 31.06 -17.66 -3.42
N SER A 38 29.99 -17.22 -2.74
CA SER A 38 28.73 -16.88 -3.39
C SER A 38 28.92 -15.65 -4.29
N PRO A 39 28.49 -15.68 -5.57
CA PRO A 39 28.56 -14.53 -6.47
C PRO A 39 27.58 -13.41 -6.06
N PHE A 40 26.66 -13.70 -5.15
CA PHE A 40 25.64 -12.74 -4.68
C PHE A 40 26.04 -12.03 -3.38
N GLY A 41 27.14 -12.44 -2.75
CA GLY A 41 27.61 -11.87 -1.50
C GLY A 41 27.84 -10.36 -1.62
N GLY A 42 27.14 -9.58 -0.81
CA GLY A 42 27.28 -8.11 -0.77
C GLY A 42 26.56 -7.35 -1.89
N LEU A 43 25.85 -8.04 -2.80
CA LEU A 43 25.01 -7.37 -3.79
C LEU A 43 23.68 -6.93 -3.16
N PRO A 44 23.15 -5.75 -3.52
CA PRO A 44 21.76 -5.41 -3.23
C PRO A 44 20.83 -6.46 -3.83
N HIS A 45 19.76 -6.77 -3.10
CA HIS A 45 18.75 -7.75 -3.52
C HIS A 45 17.37 -7.11 -3.57
N LEU A 46 16.77 -7.12 -4.77
CA LEU A 46 15.38 -6.75 -4.99
C LEU A 46 14.55 -8.01 -5.21
N ASP A 47 13.77 -8.38 -4.20
CA ASP A 47 12.73 -9.40 -4.35
C ASP A 47 11.41 -8.73 -4.75
N VAL A 48 10.98 -8.95 -5.99
CA VAL A 48 9.84 -8.27 -6.63
C VAL A 48 8.49 -8.68 -6.03
N LEU A 49 8.41 -9.80 -5.30
CA LEU A 49 7.18 -10.23 -4.65
C LEU A 49 6.68 -9.20 -3.62
N PHE A 50 7.59 -8.54 -2.89
CA PHE A 50 7.22 -7.56 -1.86
C PHE A 50 6.62 -6.27 -2.44
N PRO A 51 7.26 -5.57 -3.40
CA PRO A 51 6.63 -4.43 -4.06
C PRO A 51 5.36 -4.86 -4.80
N ALA A 52 5.33 -6.04 -5.44
CA ALA A 52 4.13 -6.55 -6.09
C ALA A 52 2.95 -6.69 -5.11
N ARG A 53 3.16 -7.29 -3.93
CA ARG A 53 2.12 -7.39 -2.89
C ARG A 53 1.71 -6.03 -2.34
N ARG A 54 2.63 -5.07 -2.24
CA ARG A 54 2.30 -3.72 -1.79
C ARG A 54 1.41 -3.00 -2.80
N LEU A 55 1.67 -3.18 -4.09
CA LEU A 55 0.96 -2.51 -5.19
C LEU A 55 -0.37 -3.20 -5.53
N TRP A 56 -0.38 -4.53 -5.68
CA TRP A 56 -1.48 -5.21 -6.37
C TRP A 56 -2.32 -6.15 -5.50
N ARG A 57 -1.86 -6.57 -4.31
CA ARG A 57 -2.58 -7.55 -3.47
C ARG A 57 -4.05 -7.19 -3.25
N ARG A 58 -4.32 -5.94 -2.88
CA ARG A 58 -5.69 -5.49 -2.55
C ARG A 58 -6.59 -5.44 -3.78
N ARG A 59 -6.06 -4.99 -4.91
CA ARG A 59 -6.76 -5.01 -6.20
C ARG A 59 -7.12 -6.44 -6.60
N LEU A 60 -6.13 -7.33 -6.59
CA LEU A 60 -6.32 -8.73 -6.97
C LEU A 60 -7.31 -9.46 -6.05
N ALA A 61 -7.29 -9.18 -4.74
CA ALA A 61 -8.26 -9.71 -3.79
C ALA A 61 -9.71 -9.25 -4.10
N ARG A 62 -9.88 -7.98 -4.49
CA ARG A 62 -11.18 -7.44 -4.92
C ARG A 62 -11.67 -8.13 -6.18
N GLU A 63 -10.83 -8.26 -7.20
CA GLU A 63 -11.21 -8.86 -8.48
C GLU A 63 -11.56 -10.35 -8.33
N GLY A 64 -10.81 -11.09 -7.50
CA GLY A 64 -11.15 -12.48 -7.18
C GLY A 64 -12.45 -12.63 -6.40
N SER A 65 -12.88 -11.60 -5.69
CA SER A 65 -14.16 -11.55 -4.97
C SER A 65 -15.35 -11.15 -5.87
N ASN A 66 -15.10 -10.70 -7.11
CA ASN A 66 -16.16 -10.26 -8.02
C ASN A 66 -16.84 -11.46 -8.70
N ARG A 67 -18.17 -11.45 -8.72
CA ARG A 67 -19.07 -12.47 -9.34
C ARG A 67 -18.72 -12.85 -10.78
N ARG A 68 -18.00 -11.98 -11.49
CA ARG A 68 -17.53 -12.19 -12.87
C ARG A 68 -16.44 -13.26 -12.97
N ALA A 69 -15.59 -13.41 -11.95
CA ALA A 69 -14.60 -14.48 -11.86
C ALA A 69 -15.28 -15.86 -11.69
N LEU A 70 -16.38 -15.90 -10.94
CA LEU A 70 -17.21 -17.10 -10.73
C LEU A 70 -17.87 -17.59 -12.04
N LEU A 71 -18.20 -16.67 -12.96
CA LEU A 71 -18.81 -16.97 -14.26
C LEU A 71 -17.78 -17.30 -15.35
N ALA A 72 -16.52 -16.86 -15.19
CA ALA A 72 -15.43 -17.14 -16.12
C ALA A 72 -14.81 -18.55 -15.93
N GLY A 73 -15.39 -19.40 -15.06
CA GLY A 73 -14.96 -20.79 -14.89
C GLY A 73 -13.62 -20.98 -14.15
N GLY A 74 -13.08 -19.92 -13.53
CA GLY A 74 -11.82 -19.98 -12.79
C GLY A 74 -12.00 -20.49 -11.36
N PHE A 75 -11.35 -21.61 -11.03
CA PHE A 75 -11.28 -22.21 -9.68
C PHE A 75 -10.30 -21.51 -8.72
N VAL A 76 -9.84 -20.29 -9.03
CA VAL A 76 -8.82 -19.60 -8.22
C VAL A 76 -9.50 -18.76 -7.15
N SER A 77 -9.24 -19.05 -5.88
CA SER A 77 -9.82 -18.32 -4.75
C SER A 77 -9.33 -16.86 -4.74
N ALA A 78 -10.10 -15.96 -4.11
CA ALA A 78 -9.67 -14.59 -3.86
C ALA A 78 -8.34 -14.54 -3.10
N ASP A 79 -8.12 -15.48 -2.18
CA ASP A 79 -6.88 -15.63 -1.42
C ASP A 79 -5.69 -16.01 -2.31
N ASP A 80 -5.93 -16.87 -3.31
CA ASP A 80 -4.90 -17.30 -4.25
C ASP A 80 -4.48 -16.16 -5.18
N ARG A 81 -5.43 -15.35 -5.68
CA ARG A 81 -5.08 -14.15 -6.47
C ARG A 81 -4.38 -13.09 -5.61
N ALA A 82 -4.81 -12.92 -4.36
CA ALA A 82 -4.17 -12.01 -3.41
C ALA A 82 -2.74 -12.42 -3.04
N SER A 83 -2.35 -13.69 -3.24
CA SER A 83 -0.99 -14.16 -2.98
C SER A 83 0.07 -13.44 -3.84
N CYS A 84 -0.36 -12.88 -4.98
CA CYS A 84 0.49 -12.39 -6.07
C CYS A 84 1.41 -13.51 -6.56
N ALA A 85 0.86 -14.65 -6.97
CA ALA A 85 1.65 -15.64 -7.69
C ALA A 85 2.13 -15.05 -9.03
N LEU A 86 3.30 -15.47 -9.52
CA LEU A 86 3.88 -14.91 -10.75
C LEU A 86 2.91 -15.04 -11.93
N THR A 87 2.26 -16.20 -12.08
CA THR A 87 1.25 -16.46 -13.10
C THR A 87 0.02 -15.55 -13.00
N VAL A 88 -0.40 -15.18 -11.79
CA VAL A 88 -1.51 -14.22 -11.59
C VAL A 88 -1.11 -12.82 -12.06
N LEU A 89 0.14 -12.42 -11.80
CA LEU A 89 0.65 -11.11 -12.25
C LEU A 89 0.96 -11.09 -13.75
N GLU A 90 1.35 -12.21 -14.33
CA GLU A 90 1.46 -12.34 -15.79
C GLU A 90 0.14 -12.06 -16.47
N GLU A 91 -0.94 -12.69 -16.02
CA GLU A 91 -2.28 -12.46 -16.55
C GLU A 91 -2.73 -11.02 -16.31
N ASP A 92 -2.72 -10.55 -15.06
CA ASP A 92 -3.35 -9.26 -14.71
C ASP A 92 -2.50 -8.04 -15.07
N ILE A 93 -1.17 -8.13 -14.96
CA ILE A 93 -0.26 -6.99 -15.17
C ILE A 93 0.30 -7.00 -16.58
N LEU A 94 0.79 -8.16 -17.04
CA LEU A 94 1.49 -8.27 -18.31
C LEU A 94 0.58 -8.68 -19.47
N GLY A 95 -0.65 -9.13 -19.20
CA GLY A 95 -1.56 -9.67 -20.22
C GLY A 95 -1.05 -10.97 -20.85
N LEU A 96 -0.19 -11.70 -20.15
CA LEU A 96 0.44 -12.93 -20.62
C LEU A 96 -0.32 -14.15 -20.11
N MET A 97 -0.74 -15.01 -21.03
CA MET A 97 -1.31 -16.32 -20.75
C MET A 97 -0.34 -17.38 -21.26
N ARG A 98 0.10 -18.28 -20.38
CA ARG A 98 0.99 -19.37 -20.76
C ARG A 98 0.20 -20.51 -21.39
N GLU A 99 0.66 -20.99 -22.54
CA GLU A 99 0.13 -22.18 -23.21
C GLU A 99 1.08 -23.36 -22.94
N ASP A 100 0.53 -24.54 -22.64
CA ASP A 100 1.27 -25.80 -22.46
C ASP A 100 2.45 -25.76 -21.47
N ASP A 101 2.42 -24.85 -20.49
CA ASP A 101 3.47 -24.74 -19.47
C ASP A 101 3.42 -25.91 -18.47
N VAL A 102 4.60 -26.34 -18.03
CA VAL A 102 4.70 -27.39 -17.02
C VAL A 102 4.26 -26.85 -15.67
N PRO A 103 3.38 -27.55 -14.92
CA PRO A 103 3.03 -27.14 -13.58
C PRO A 103 4.28 -27.12 -12.68
N GLY A 104 4.48 -26.04 -11.92
CA GLY A 104 5.70 -25.86 -11.12
C GLY A 104 6.00 -27.02 -10.14
N TRP A 105 4.97 -27.70 -9.64
CA TRP A 105 5.13 -28.87 -8.76
C TRP A 105 5.71 -30.11 -9.46
N GLU A 106 5.63 -30.21 -10.80
CA GLU A 106 6.24 -31.29 -11.58
C GLU A 106 7.74 -31.10 -11.82
N ILE A 107 8.23 -29.87 -11.75
CA ILE A 107 9.62 -29.52 -12.08
C ILE A 107 10.64 -30.35 -11.28
N PRO A 108 10.51 -30.50 -9.94
CA PRO A 108 11.45 -31.32 -9.18
C PRO A 108 11.48 -32.79 -9.64
N ALA A 109 10.32 -33.39 -9.91
CA ALA A 109 10.22 -34.78 -10.33
C ALA A 109 10.89 -35.01 -11.70
N ARG A 110 10.68 -34.09 -12.64
CA ARG A 110 11.31 -34.12 -13.97
C ARG A 110 12.83 -33.98 -13.88
N TYR A 111 13.32 -33.06 -13.05
CA TYR A 111 14.75 -32.91 -12.81
C TYR A 111 15.36 -34.16 -12.17
N PHE A 112 14.72 -34.75 -11.16
CA PHE A 112 15.21 -35.98 -10.54
C PHE A 112 15.21 -37.17 -11.50
N ALA A 113 14.22 -37.29 -12.38
CA ALA A 113 14.22 -38.32 -13.41
C ALA A 113 15.44 -38.21 -14.33
N TYR A 114 15.77 -36.99 -14.77
CA TYR A 114 16.99 -36.72 -15.54
C TYR A 114 18.25 -37.13 -14.76
N THR A 115 18.40 -36.70 -13.49
CA THR A 115 19.61 -37.02 -12.70
C THR A 115 19.84 -38.52 -12.49
N ARG A 116 18.77 -39.34 -12.49
CA ARG A 116 18.86 -40.79 -12.31
C ARG A 116 19.08 -41.55 -13.62
N THR A 117 18.50 -41.08 -14.71
CA THR A 117 18.42 -41.83 -15.98
C THR A 117 19.31 -41.28 -17.08
N GLY A 118 19.72 -40.01 -16.98
CA GLY A 118 20.37 -39.26 -18.05
C GLY A 118 19.42 -38.79 -19.17
N ASP A 119 18.13 -39.13 -19.11
CA ASP A 119 17.15 -38.75 -20.15
C ASP A 119 16.72 -37.28 -20.01
N ALA A 120 17.15 -36.44 -20.95
CA ALA A 120 16.90 -35.00 -20.95
C ALA A 120 15.57 -34.60 -21.61
N ARG A 121 14.79 -35.52 -22.21
CA ARG A 121 13.57 -35.18 -22.95
C ARG A 121 12.55 -34.40 -22.11
N GLY A 122 12.46 -34.69 -20.81
CA GLY A 122 11.57 -34.00 -19.87
C GLY A 122 12.04 -32.60 -19.45
N LEU A 123 13.30 -32.23 -19.72
CA LEU A 123 13.89 -30.94 -19.30
C LEU A 123 13.53 -29.79 -20.23
N GLY A 124 13.17 -30.04 -21.49
CA GLY A 124 12.80 -28.97 -22.43
C GLY A 124 11.71 -28.05 -21.87
N ALA A 125 10.64 -28.65 -21.34
CA ALA A 125 9.56 -27.90 -20.69
C ALA A 125 10.00 -27.16 -19.42
N VAL A 126 10.92 -27.73 -18.64
CA VAL A 126 11.47 -27.07 -17.43
C VAL A 126 12.30 -25.85 -17.79
N LEU A 127 13.13 -25.94 -18.85
CA LEU A 127 13.93 -24.82 -19.32
C LEU A 127 13.04 -23.71 -19.89
N GLU A 128 11.99 -24.07 -20.60
CA GLU A 128 11.03 -23.11 -21.14
C GLU A 128 10.25 -22.39 -20.03
N HIS A 129 9.79 -23.12 -19.01
CA HIS A 129 9.19 -22.54 -17.81
C HIS A 129 10.10 -21.50 -17.15
N ASN A 130 11.36 -21.88 -16.89
CA ASN A 130 12.36 -20.98 -16.28
C ASN A 130 12.66 -19.77 -17.18
N ARG A 131 12.66 -19.95 -18.51
CA ARG A 131 12.85 -18.85 -19.47
C ARG A 131 11.70 -17.84 -19.36
N LEU A 132 10.46 -18.31 -19.30
CA LEU A 132 9.28 -17.46 -19.11
C LEU A 132 9.30 -16.75 -17.76
N ASP A 133 9.63 -17.45 -16.67
CA ASP A 133 9.77 -16.86 -15.33
C ASP A 133 10.77 -15.69 -15.32
N LEU A 134 11.94 -15.86 -15.95
CA LEU A 134 12.96 -14.82 -16.03
C LEU A 134 12.52 -13.62 -16.88
N MET A 135 11.79 -13.86 -17.97
CA MET A 135 11.24 -12.77 -18.80
C MET A 135 10.16 -12.00 -18.03
N SER A 136 9.25 -12.69 -17.37
CA SER A 136 8.19 -12.08 -16.57
C SER A 136 8.74 -11.34 -15.35
N LEU A 137 9.79 -11.87 -14.71
CA LEU A 137 10.51 -11.16 -13.66
C LEU A 137 11.07 -9.83 -14.18
N GLY A 138 11.74 -9.84 -15.33
CA GLY A 138 12.27 -8.63 -15.96
C GLY A 138 11.16 -7.63 -16.30
N ALA A 139 10.08 -8.09 -16.91
CA ALA A 139 8.94 -7.26 -17.30
C ALA A 139 8.21 -6.66 -16.09
N LEU A 140 7.89 -7.46 -15.07
CA LEU A 140 7.27 -6.97 -13.84
C LEU A 140 8.18 -5.97 -13.10
N THR A 141 9.49 -6.22 -13.10
CA THR A 141 10.45 -5.27 -12.52
C THR A 141 10.39 -3.94 -13.24
N ALA A 142 10.36 -3.94 -14.57
CA ALA A 142 10.23 -2.73 -15.37
C ALA A 142 8.92 -1.99 -15.05
N VAL A 143 7.79 -2.70 -14.99
CA VAL A 143 6.48 -2.12 -14.60
C VAL A 143 6.55 -1.46 -13.24
N VAL A 144 7.08 -2.15 -12.21
CA VAL A 144 7.23 -1.56 -10.87
C VAL A 144 8.10 -0.30 -10.93
N VAL A 145 9.23 -0.34 -11.64
CA VAL A 145 10.15 0.79 -11.79
C VAL A 145 9.46 1.96 -12.48
N GLU A 146 8.69 1.74 -13.54
CA GLU A 146 7.95 2.79 -14.24
C GLU A 146 6.86 3.41 -13.36
N MET A 147 6.11 2.59 -12.61
CA MET A 147 5.10 3.08 -11.67
C MET A 147 5.72 3.97 -10.59
N VAL A 148 6.81 3.51 -9.95
CA VAL A 148 7.49 4.31 -8.90
C VAL A 148 8.31 5.47 -9.46
N SER A 149 8.61 5.47 -10.77
CA SER A 149 9.21 6.63 -11.44
C SER A 149 8.15 7.70 -11.78
N GLY A 150 6.87 7.33 -11.77
CA GLY A 150 5.76 8.19 -12.21
C GLY A 150 5.57 8.18 -13.73
N LEU A 151 6.18 7.23 -14.43
CA LEU A 151 6.06 7.06 -15.89
C LEU A 151 4.84 6.23 -16.27
N LEU A 152 4.43 5.31 -15.40
CA LEU A 152 3.22 4.51 -15.56
C LEU A 152 2.18 4.93 -14.52
N PRO A 153 1.03 5.49 -14.92
CA PRO A 153 -0.02 5.89 -13.98
C PRO A 153 -0.71 4.67 -13.37
N ALA A 154 -1.29 4.86 -12.19
CA ALA A 154 -2.13 3.84 -11.55
C ALA A 154 -3.35 3.51 -12.44
N ARG A 155 -3.71 2.22 -12.51
CA ARG A 155 -4.86 1.76 -13.30
C ARG A 155 -6.18 1.97 -12.59
N ASP A 156 -6.17 1.96 -11.26
CA ASP A 156 -7.35 2.11 -10.43
C ASP A 156 -7.03 2.75 -9.06
N ARG A 157 -8.08 2.92 -8.24
CA ARG A 157 -8.00 3.45 -6.89
C ARG A 157 -7.04 2.68 -5.99
N TYR A 158 -7.01 1.35 -6.09
CA TYR A 158 -6.21 0.51 -5.20
C TYR A 158 -4.72 0.69 -5.49
N GLU A 159 -4.35 0.70 -6.77
CA GLU A 159 -2.99 1.01 -7.20
C GLU A 159 -2.60 2.44 -6.86
N SER A 160 -3.51 3.40 -7.05
CA SER A 160 -3.25 4.80 -6.71
C SER A 160 -3.01 4.97 -5.21
N LEU A 161 -3.84 4.35 -4.36
CA LEU A 161 -3.64 4.36 -2.91
C LEU A 161 -2.31 3.68 -2.50
N ALA A 162 -1.98 2.55 -3.11
CA ALA A 162 -0.74 1.83 -2.84
C ALA A 162 0.51 2.64 -3.25
N LEU A 163 0.47 3.27 -4.42
CA LEU A 163 1.52 4.17 -4.90
C LEU A 163 1.65 5.41 -4.01
N GLY A 164 0.53 5.99 -3.57
CA GLY A 164 0.55 7.12 -2.64
C GLY A 164 1.32 6.80 -1.36
N ARG A 165 1.07 5.63 -0.77
CA ARG A 165 1.81 5.15 0.41
C ARG A 165 3.28 4.88 0.14
N LEU A 166 3.61 4.42 -1.06
CA LEU A 166 4.99 4.17 -1.45
C LEU A 166 5.75 5.49 -1.67
N PHE A 167 5.16 6.45 -2.36
CA PHE A 167 5.72 7.78 -2.52
C PHE A 167 5.89 8.51 -1.20
N GLU A 168 4.92 8.42 -0.29
CA GLU A 168 5.03 8.98 1.06
C GLU A 168 6.23 8.38 1.81
N PHE A 169 6.37 7.04 1.78
CA PHE A 169 7.50 6.33 2.38
C PHE A 169 8.85 6.74 1.78
N LEU A 170 8.89 6.99 0.47
CA LEU A 170 10.07 7.49 -0.25
C LEU A 170 10.30 9.00 -0.08
N GLY A 171 9.45 9.71 0.69
CA GLY A 171 9.54 11.16 0.86
C GLY A 171 9.15 11.99 -0.37
N ARG A 172 8.58 11.38 -1.42
CA ARG A 172 8.08 12.05 -2.63
C ARG A 172 6.67 12.58 -2.40
N LEU A 173 6.57 13.58 -1.53
CA LEU A 173 5.30 14.09 -0.99
C LEU A 173 4.33 14.58 -2.07
N GLU A 174 4.82 15.24 -3.13
CA GLU A 174 3.97 15.74 -4.22
C GLU A 174 3.30 14.59 -5.00
N HIS A 175 4.04 13.50 -5.25
CA HIS A 175 3.49 12.32 -5.94
C HIS A 175 2.53 11.55 -5.03
N ALA A 176 2.84 11.50 -3.73
CA ALA A 176 1.96 10.90 -2.74
C ALA A 176 0.60 11.61 -2.70
N GLU A 177 0.60 12.94 -2.66
CA GLU A 177 -0.61 13.76 -2.69
C GLU A 177 -1.45 13.50 -3.95
N GLN A 178 -0.84 13.52 -5.14
CA GLN A 178 -1.52 13.23 -6.40
C GLN A 178 -2.21 11.86 -6.39
N CYS A 179 -1.50 10.84 -5.94
CA CYS A 179 -2.01 9.48 -5.81
C CYS A 179 -3.18 9.39 -4.81
N TYR A 180 -3.07 10.02 -3.65
CA TYR A 180 -4.16 10.02 -2.67
C TYR A 180 -5.38 10.80 -3.15
N THR A 181 -5.17 11.94 -3.82
CA THR A 181 -6.26 12.72 -4.42
C THR A 181 -7.00 11.90 -5.48
N CYS A 182 -6.29 11.28 -6.42
CA CYS A 182 -6.89 10.42 -7.44
C CYS A 182 -7.64 9.23 -6.82
N ALA A 183 -7.08 8.62 -5.76
CA ALA A 183 -7.75 7.54 -5.04
C ALA A 183 -8.97 8.00 -4.21
N ALA A 184 -9.09 9.29 -3.90
CA ALA A 184 -10.16 9.85 -3.08
C ALA A 184 -11.36 10.37 -3.91
N GLU A 185 -11.22 10.45 -5.24
CA GLU A 185 -12.28 10.91 -6.13
C GLU A 185 -13.58 10.09 -5.93
N PRO A 186 -14.77 10.69 -6.07
CA PRO A 186 -16.02 9.95 -5.99
C PRO A 186 -16.23 9.05 -7.22
N ASP A 187 -16.66 7.78 -7.03
CA ASP A 187 -16.94 6.89 -8.19
C ASP A 187 -18.32 7.16 -8.79
N GLY A 188 -18.48 8.26 -9.53
CA GLY A 188 -19.69 8.53 -10.33
C GLY A 188 -21.03 8.25 -9.61
N LEU A 189 -22.04 7.76 -10.35
CA LEU A 189 -23.39 7.48 -9.81
C LEU A 189 -23.51 6.13 -9.05
N PHE A 190 -22.53 5.23 -9.16
CA PHE A 190 -22.60 3.88 -8.59
C PHE A 190 -21.27 3.50 -7.93
N GLU A 191 -21.12 3.84 -6.64
CA GLU A 191 -20.02 3.34 -5.81
C GLU A 191 -20.32 1.89 -5.38
N ALA A 192 -19.47 0.93 -5.79
CA ALA A 192 -19.49 -0.40 -5.18
C ALA A 192 -19.02 -0.28 -3.71
N ALA A 193 -19.59 -1.07 -2.80
CA ALA A 193 -19.27 -0.99 -1.37
C ALA A 193 -17.76 -1.16 -1.05
N LEU A 194 -17.06 -2.01 -1.82
CA LEU A 194 -15.61 -2.21 -1.70
C LEU A 194 -14.81 -0.98 -2.15
N ASP A 195 -15.30 -0.26 -3.15
CA ASP A 195 -14.66 0.95 -3.66
C ASP A 195 -14.87 2.13 -2.69
N GLY A 196 -16.02 2.17 -2.00
CA GLY A 196 -16.28 3.12 -0.91
C GLY A 196 -15.32 2.98 0.28
N ALA A 197 -14.99 1.74 0.68
CA ALA A 197 -13.99 1.50 1.72
C ALA A 197 -12.59 1.96 1.30
N ALA A 198 -12.19 1.70 0.04
CA ALA A 198 -10.93 2.19 -0.50
C ALA A 198 -10.89 3.73 -0.60
N ARG A 199 -12.03 4.37 -0.92
CA ARG A 199 -12.16 5.84 -0.92
C ARG A 199 -11.94 6.42 0.46
N ALA A 200 -12.60 5.83 1.47
CA ALA A 200 -12.50 6.26 2.85
C ALA A 200 -11.05 6.18 3.33
N GLU A 201 -10.36 5.11 2.97
CA GLU A 201 -8.95 4.94 3.26
C GLU A 201 -8.07 5.98 2.54
N ALA A 202 -8.34 6.27 1.27
CA ALA A 202 -7.62 7.30 0.52
C ALA A 202 -7.78 8.69 1.11
N LEU A 203 -9.01 9.09 1.45
CA LEU A 203 -9.30 10.35 2.15
C LEU A 203 -8.60 10.43 3.51
N HIS A 204 -8.59 9.34 4.27
CA HIS A 204 -7.87 9.28 5.53
C HIS A 204 -6.36 9.55 5.34
N TRP A 205 -5.72 8.87 4.38
CA TRP A 205 -4.30 9.10 4.07
C TRP A 205 -4.03 10.51 3.53
N LEU A 206 -4.92 11.05 2.70
CA LEU A 206 -4.82 12.42 2.19
C LEU A 206 -4.91 13.46 3.32
N ALA A 207 -5.82 13.26 4.27
CA ALA A 207 -5.98 14.17 5.41
C ALA A 207 -4.76 14.14 6.34
N LEU A 208 -4.20 12.95 6.59
CA LEU A 208 -2.93 12.79 7.32
C LEU A 208 -1.77 13.43 6.56
N HIS A 209 -1.69 13.26 5.24
CA HIS A 209 -0.69 13.88 4.38
C HIS A 209 -0.75 15.42 4.49
N HIS A 210 -1.93 16.02 4.29
CA HIS A 210 -2.11 17.47 4.42
C HIS A 210 -1.73 17.97 5.82
N ARG A 211 -2.07 17.22 6.88
CA ARG A 211 -1.68 17.55 8.26
C ARG A 211 -0.16 17.54 8.43
N ARG A 212 0.55 16.53 7.89
CA ARG A 212 2.03 16.47 7.89
C ARG A 212 2.65 17.65 7.16
N ARG A 213 2.06 18.06 6.03
CA ARG A 213 2.46 19.25 5.26
C ARG A 213 2.02 20.59 5.87
N ARG A 214 1.45 20.58 7.09
CA ARG A 214 0.92 21.77 7.78
C ARG A 214 -0.17 22.51 6.99
N ARG A 215 -0.85 21.82 6.07
CA ARG A 215 -2.00 22.29 5.29
C ARG A 215 -3.30 21.99 6.03
N PHE A 216 -3.47 22.64 7.17
CA PHE A 216 -4.52 22.26 8.14
C PHE A 216 -5.95 22.55 7.69
N ALA A 217 -6.16 23.53 6.80
CA ALA A 217 -7.47 23.79 6.19
C ALA A 217 -7.86 22.64 5.26
N GLN A 218 -7.00 22.29 4.29
CA GLN A 218 -7.22 21.16 3.38
C GLN A 218 -7.38 19.83 4.13
N ALA A 219 -6.62 19.63 5.21
CA ALA A 219 -6.83 18.46 6.08
C ALA A 219 -8.23 18.43 6.69
N ALA A 220 -8.75 19.55 7.19
CA ALA A 220 -10.10 19.63 7.74
C ALA A 220 -11.17 19.39 6.67
N ASP A 221 -11.01 19.96 5.47
CA ASP A 221 -11.93 19.72 4.35
C ASP A 221 -11.96 18.23 3.97
N THR A 222 -10.79 17.58 3.98
CA THR A 222 -10.68 16.14 3.69
C THR A 222 -11.34 15.29 4.79
N TRP A 223 -11.18 15.66 6.06
CA TRP A 223 -11.88 14.99 7.17
C TRP A 223 -13.39 15.16 7.10
N GLN A 224 -13.89 16.31 6.62
CA GLN A 224 -15.32 16.51 6.38
C GLN A 224 -15.84 15.59 5.28
N GLN A 225 -15.15 15.51 4.14
CA GLN A 225 -15.49 14.59 3.05
C GLN A 225 -15.55 13.13 3.53
N LEU A 226 -14.63 12.73 4.42
CA LEU A 226 -14.63 11.38 4.97
C LEU A 226 -15.90 11.09 5.80
N LEU A 227 -16.43 12.06 6.55
CA LEU A 227 -17.66 11.91 7.33
C LEU A 227 -18.93 11.76 6.47
N GLU A 228 -18.89 12.22 5.22
CA GLU A 228 -19.99 12.07 4.25
C GLU A 228 -20.11 10.65 3.70
N ILE A 229 -19.07 9.82 3.84
CA ILE A 229 -19.11 8.42 3.43
C ILE A 229 -20.10 7.63 4.29
N LYS A 230 -21.09 7.04 3.62
CA LYS A 230 -22.10 6.17 4.25
C LYS A 230 -21.44 4.89 4.76
N GLY A 231 -21.77 4.48 5.99
CA GLY A 231 -21.23 3.25 6.58
C GLY A 231 -19.76 3.36 7.02
N LEU A 232 -19.21 4.57 7.16
CA LEU A 232 -17.87 4.78 7.71
C LEU A 232 -17.74 4.10 9.09
N ALA A 233 -16.67 3.31 9.26
CA ALA A 233 -16.35 2.63 10.51
C ALA A 233 -16.30 3.61 11.70
N SER A 234 -16.80 3.18 12.86
CA SER A 234 -16.93 4.01 14.06
C SER A 234 -15.60 4.62 14.50
N GLU A 235 -14.51 3.86 14.39
CA GLU A 235 -13.15 4.28 14.74
C GLU A 235 -12.67 5.43 13.84
N LEU A 236 -12.85 5.30 12.52
CA LEU A 236 -12.49 6.34 11.56
C LEU A 236 -13.39 7.58 11.71
N ARG A 237 -14.69 7.38 11.94
CA ARG A 237 -15.65 8.46 12.21
C ARG A 237 -15.22 9.27 13.43
N ARG A 238 -14.86 8.60 14.52
CA ARG A 238 -14.34 9.25 15.73
C ARG A 238 -13.08 10.06 15.43
N GLU A 239 -12.10 9.47 14.74
CA GLU A 239 -10.85 10.17 14.40
C GLU A 239 -11.10 11.46 13.60
N CYS A 240 -12.00 11.41 12.61
CA CYS A 240 -12.41 12.59 11.85
C CYS A 240 -12.95 13.69 12.77
N LEU A 241 -13.86 13.32 13.67
CA LEU A 241 -14.53 14.25 14.59
C LEU A 241 -13.53 14.86 15.58
N GLU A 242 -12.59 14.09 16.10
CA GLU A 242 -11.51 14.61 16.96
C GLU A 242 -10.60 15.59 16.20
N ALA A 243 -10.19 15.24 14.98
CA ALA A 243 -9.37 16.11 14.15
C ALA A 243 -10.08 17.43 13.81
N LEU A 244 -11.37 17.37 13.50
CA LEU A 244 -12.20 18.55 13.24
C LEU A 244 -12.43 19.40 14.50
N ALA A 245 -12.63 18.77 15.67
CA ALA A 245 -12.71 19.48 16.94
C ALA A 245 -11.44 20.27 17.24
N ILE A 246 -10.26 19.67 17.00
CA ILE A 246 -8.96 20.32 17.14
C ILE A 246 -8.83 21.50 16.17
N HIS A 247 -9.18 21.28 14.89
CA HIS A 247 -9.11 22.33 13.88
C HIS A 247 -10.02 23.52 14.25
N ALA A 248 -11.27 23.24 14.63
CA ALA A 248 -12.25 24.26 15.01
C ALA A 248 -11.79 25.06 16.23
N GLU A 249 -11.27 24.41 17.26
CA GLU A 249 -10.79 25.07 18.49
C GLU A 249 -9.57 25.95 18.25
N HIS A 250 -8.55 25.41 17.57
CA HIS A 250 -7.23 26.04 17.54
C HIS A 250 -7.01 26.92 16.32
N ARG A 251 -7.69 26.66 15.19
CA ARG A 251 -7.47 27.36 13.93
C ARG A 251 -8.65 28.22 13.54
N ALA A 252 -9.85 27.64 13.44
CA ALA A 252 -11.05 28.39 13.07
C ALA A 252 -11.57 29.29 14.21
N ARG A 253 -11.16 29.01 15.46
CA ARG A 253 -11.64 29.68 16.68
C ARG A 253 -13.17 29.59 16.86
N ASP A 254 -13.78 28.57 16.28
CA ASP A 254 -15.20 28.26 16.44
C ASP A 254 -15.36 27.22 17.56
N LEU A 255 -15.56 27.73 18.78
CA LEU A 255 -15.73 26.89 19.96
C LEU A 255 -17.05 26.08 19.91
N ALA A 256 -18.09 26.58 19.26
CA ALA A 256 -19.36 25.88 19.13
C ALA A 256 -19.24 24.69 18.19
N ALA A 257 -18.60 24.86 17.02
CA ALA A 257 -18.27 23.76 16.14
C ALA A 257 -17.32 22.75 16.81
N ALA A 258 -16.29 23.22 17.52
CA ALA A 258 -15.38 22.34 18.27
C ALA A 258 -16.13 21.47 19.27
N GLN A 259 -17.09 22.04 20.00
CA GLN A 259 -17.92 21.31 20.94
C GLN A 259 -18.82 20.27 20.25
N ARG A 260 -19.49 20.64 19.14
CA ARG A 260 -20.32 19.72 18.36
C ARG A 260 -19.52 18.51 17.87
N PHE A 261 -18.33 18.74 17.33
CA PHE A 261 -17.46 17.65 16.88
C PHE A 261 -16.99 16.77 18.05
N ALA A 262 -16.61 17.36 19.18
CA ALA A 262 -16.20 16.61 20.37
C ALA A 262 -17.34 15.73 20.93
N LEU A 263 -18.58 16.23 20.94
CA LEU A 263 -19.76 15.44 21.31
C LEU A 263 -19.98 14.26 20.37
N GLY A 264 -19.90 14.50 19.06
CA GLY A 264 -20.01 13.43 18.07
C GLY A 264 -18.92 12.37 18.23
N ALA A 265 -17.68 12.77 18.53
CA ALA A 265 -16.58 11.85 18.79
C ALA A 265 -16.84 10.97 20.04
N LEU A 266 -17.44 11.54 21.08
CA LEU A 266 -17.82 10.81 22.29
C LEU A 266 -18.90 9.78 22.00
N ASP A 267 -19.92 10.16 21.22
CA ASP A 267 -20.98 9.25 20.79
C ASP A 267 -20.44 8.09 19.95
N ALA A 268 -19.49 8.36 19.05
CA ALA A 268 -18.78 7.35 18.28
C ALA A 268 -17.85 6.45 19.14
N SER A 269 -17.54 6.87 20.37
CA SER A 269 -16.62 6.19 21.29
C SER A 269 -17.30 5.46 22.44
N ARG A 270 -18.64 5.36 22.47
CA ARG A 270 -19.38 4.77 23.60
C ARG A 270 -18.89 3.35 23.93
N GLY A 271 -18.28 3.19 25.11
CA GLY A 271 -17.70 1.92 25.59
C GLY A 271 -16.25 1.64 25.17
N GLY A 272 -15.59 2.57 24.48
CA GLY A 272 -14.23 2.41 23.97
C GLY A 272 -13.14 3.02 24.88
N ARG A 273 -11.89 2.57 24.70
CA ARG A 273 -10.71 3.00 25.47
C ARG A 273 -10.43 4.52 25.46
N HIS A 274 -11.00 5.26 24.51
CA HIS A 274 -10.69 6.69 24.28
C HIS A 274 -11.76 7.65 24.82
N ALA A 275 -12.89 7.15 25.31
CA ALA A 275 -13.94 7.98 25.89
C ALA A 275 -13.45 8.98 26.96
N PRO A 276 -12.55 8.59 27.90
CA PRO A 276 -12.09 9.51 28.95
C PRO A 276 -11.36 10.75 28.42
N GLU A 277 -10.63 10.61 27.30
CA GLU A 277 -9.87 11.72 26.73
C GLU A 277 -10.78 12.70 25.99
N VAL A 278 -11.77 12.18 25.26
CA VAL A 278 -12.79 12.98 24.58
C VAL A 278 -13.64 13.74 25.61
N GLU A 279 -14.03 13.08 26.70
CA GLU A 279 -14.71 13.72 27.84
C GLU A 279 -13.88 14.85 28.46
N HIS A 280 -12.58 14.62 28.68
CA HIS A 280 -11.69 15.66 29.21
C HIS A 280 -11.60 16.87 28.26
N ARG A 281 -11.49 16.64 26.94
CA ARG A 281 -11.52 17.72 25.95
C ARG A 281 -12.83 18.50 26.02
N LEU A 282 -13.96 17.81 26.07
CA LEU A 282 -15.29 18.44 26.14
C LEU A 282 -15.44 19.32 27.38
N GLY A 283 -15.01 18.84 28.55
CA GLY A 283 -15.03 19.61 29.79
C GLY A 283 -14.12 20.85 29.75
N ARG A 284 -13.00 20.82 28.99
CA ARG A 284 -12.19 22.02 28.75
C ARG A 284 -12.90 23.01 27.82
N LEU A 285 -13.54 22.54 26.76
CA LEU A 285 -14.29 23.39 25.81
C LEU A 285 -15.48 24.07 26.48
N GLN A 286 -16.27 23.33 27.26
CA GLN A 286 -17.41 23.88 28.01
C GLN A 286 -17.00 24.99 28.97
N ARG A 287 -15.87 24.81 29.68
CA ARG A 287 -15.32 25.87 30.55
C ARG A 287 -14.87 27.10 29.76
N LYS A 288 -14.26 26.93 28.59
CA LYS A 288 -13.88 28.06 27.71
C LYS A 288 -15.09 28.83 27.18
N ILE A 289 -16.17 28.12 26.82
CA ILE A 289 -17.41 28.71 26.33
C ILE A 289 -18.13 29.48 27.45
N ALA A 290 -18.25 28.87 28.63
CA ALA A 290 -18.89 29.51 29.79
C ALA A 290 -18.07 30.69 30.36
N GLY A 291 -16.76 30.68 30.16
CA GLY A 291 -15.83 31.61 30.81
C GLY A 291 -15.45 32.87 30.04
N GLY A 292 -15.95 33.12 28.81
CA GLY A 292 -15.68 34.35 28.03
C GLY A 292 -14.24 34.87 28.08
N ALA A 293 -13.37 34.39 27.18
CA ALA A 293 -11.91 34.60 27.20
C ALA A 293 -11.40 35.98 27.69
N PRO A 294 -10.40 36.06 28.60
CA PRO A 294 -9.57 37.25 28.72
C PRO A 294 -8.51 37.28 27.59
N PRO A 295 -8.03 38.46 27.15
CA PRO A 295 -6.95 38.55 26.17
C PRO A 295 -5.62 38.24 26.86
N GLY A 296 -4.82 37.39 26.24
CA GLY A 296 -3.38 37.34 26.48
C GLY A 296 -2.88 36.12 27.26
N GLY A 297 -2.00 35.38 26.59
CA GLY A 297 -0.92 34.61 27.20
C GLY A 297 -1.32 33.30 27.87
N VAL A 298 -0.90 32.18 27.26
CA VAL A 298 0.04 31.22 27.88
C VAL A 298 0.21 30.02 26.93
N VAL A 299 1.46 29.93 26.46
CA VAL A 299 2.28 28.79 26.04
C VAL A 299 1.64 27.69 25.17
N PRO A 300 2.18 27.40 23.97
CA PRO A 300 1.81 26.20 23.22
C PRO A 300 2.22 24.97 24.03
N SER A 301 1.25 24.24 24.57
CA SER A 301 1.49 22.87 25.02
C SER A 301 1.96 22.07 23.79
N PRO A 302 3.06 21.30 23.88
CA PRO A 302 3.51 20.50 22.76
C PRO A 302 2.38 19.53 22.39
N VAL A 303 1.90 19.66 21.16
CA VAL A 303 0.99 18.68 20.55
C VAL A 303 1.75 17.37 20.54
N GLN A 304 1.48 16.50 21.53
CA GLN A 304 1.90 15.12 21.39
C GLN A 304 1.13 14.54 20.21
N PRO A 305 1.82 13.91 19.24
CA PRO A 305 1.14 13.22 18.16
C PRO A 305 0.28 12.11 18.77
N PHE A 306 -1.02 12.17 18.49
CA PHE A 306 -2.01 11.17 18.92
C PHE A 306 -1.83 9.79 18.27
N PHE A 307 -0.92 9.69 17.30
CA PHE A 307 -0.63 8.48 16.56
C PHE A 307 0.87 8.17 16.68
N PRO A 308 1.24 6.94 17.04
CA PRO A 308 2.60 6.49 16.80
C PRO A 308 2.81 6.52 15.29
N VAL A 309 3.71 7.40 14.84
CA VAL A 309 4.36 7.22 13.55
C VAL A 309 5.35 6.09 13.78
N GLU A 310 4.88 4.84 13.70
CA GLU A 310 5.82 3.72 13.61
C GLU A 310 6.52 3.76 12.25
N PRO A 311 7.82 3.41 12.22
CA PRO A 311 8.69 3.53 11.05
C PRO A 311 8.32 2.60 9.88
#